data_AF-A0A8S7Y9B1-F1
#
_entry.id   AF-A0A8S7Y9B1-F1
#
_cell.length_a   1.000
_cell.length_b   1.000
_cell.length_c   1.000
_cell.angle_alpha   90.00
_cell.angle_beta   90.00
_cell.angle_gamma   90.00
#
_symmetry.space_group_name_H-M   'P 1'
#
loop_
_entity.id
_entity.type
_entity.pdbx_description
1 polymer ?
#
loop_
_entity_poly.entity_id
_entity_poly.type
_entity_poly.pdbx_seq_one_letter_code
_entity_poly.pdbx_strand_id
1 'polypeptide(L)'
;MYRYKPTVEAFLERYKTKPFKTQMGMIGEFLSHIIINELFDNFETASPFFNLEEKSIKKGFDILLYSISEHNLWITEIKSGGLHKGKDENETTKDLLSTAYNDLKVRLNENEMNHWNNAMNAARVAVSQHRNYKDVVLDLLAEEGEKTFEKRSTSTDNHVFFISNLFHDINFKTIEKTVVDFHNSIIKKNEFAGIFTFSIQKSTFNKVVDFLIEESKK
;
A
#
# COMPACT_ATOMS: atom_id res chain seq x y z
N MET A 1 -19.56 12.70 -4.12
CA MET A 1 -19.31 12.11 -2.79
C MET A 1 -20.05 10.78 -2.73
N TYR A 2 -19.35 9.64 -2.67
CA TYR A 2 -19.99 8.35 -2.44
C TYR A 2 -20.50 8.29 -0.99
N ARG A 3 -21.71 7.75 -0.80
CA ARG A 3 -22.26 7.53 0.54
C ARG A 3 -21.62 6.26 1.14
N TYR A 4 -21.39 6.27 2.45
CA TYR A 4 -20.71 5.20 3.19
C TYR A 4 -21.19 3.78 2.81
N LYS A 5 -22.50 3.53 2.89
CA LYS A 5 -23.10 2.22 2.60
C LYS A 5 -22.82 1.70 1.17
N PRO A 6 -23.12 2.46 0.09
CA PRO A 6 -22.73 2.06 -1.27
C PRO A 6 -21.24 1.73 -1.45
N THR A 7 -20.35 2.42 -0.74
CA THR A 7 -18.90 2.12 -0.79
C THR A 7 -18.58 0.77 -0.15
N VAL A 8 -19.18 0.47 1.00
CA VAL A 8 -19.00 -0.83 1.68
C VAL A 8 -19.60 -1.96 0.84
N GLU A 9 -20.79 -1.78 0.28
CA GLU A 9 -21.44 -2.76 -0.61
C GLU A 9 -20.56 -3.05 -1.85
N ALA A 10 -20.09 -2.00 -2.54
CA ALA A 10 -19.23 -2.14 -3.70
C ALA A 10 -17.89 -2.83 -3.37
N PHE A 11 -17.34 -2.61 -2.17
CA PHE A 11 -16.18 -3.36 -1.70
C PHE A 11 -16.49 -4.84 -1.55
N LEU A 12 -17.57 -5.17 -0.81
CA LEU A 12 -17.95 -6.55 -0.51
C LEU A 12 -18.29 -7.34 -1.78
N GLU A 13 -18.94 -6.73 -2.77
CA GLU A 13 -19.20 -7.35 -4.07
C GLU A 13 -17.91 -7.76 -4.79
N ARG A 14 -16.90 -6.87 -4.81
CA ARG A 14 -15.59 -7.19 -5.39
C ARG A 14 -14.90 -8.27 -4.59
N TYR A 15 -14.85 -8.12 -3.27
CA TYR A 15 -14.16 -9.01 -2.33
C TYR A 15 -14.64 -10.47 -2.42
N LYS A 16 -15.97 -10.70 -2.42
CA LYS A 16 -16.55 -12.05 -2.37
C LYS A 16 -16.19 -12.93 -3.57
N THR A 17 -15.89 -12.32 -4.72
CA THR A 17 -15.55 -13.05 -5.95
C THR A 17 -14.08 -13.44 -6.06
N LYS A 18 -13.22 -12.95 -5.14
CA LYS A 18 -11.78 -13.17 -5.22
C LYS A 18 -11.34 -14.45 -4.49
N PRO A 19 -10.25 -15.09 -4.93
CA PRO A 19 -9.63 -16.19 -4.19
C PRO A 19 -9.20 -15.77 -2.77
N PHE A 20 -9.13 -16.72 -1.84
CA PHE A 20 -8.78 -16.48 -0.43
C PHE A 20 -7.52 -15.65 -0.21
N LYS A 21 -6.43 -15.92 -0.97
CA LYS A 21 -5.19 -15.14 -0.88
C LYS A 21 -5.39 -13.69 -1.30
N THR A 22 -6.18 -13.45 -2.35
CA THR A 22 -6.51 -12.11 -2.83
C THR A 22 -7.42 -11.39 -1.84
N GLN A 23 -8.40 -12.08 -1.25
CA GLN A 23 -9.24 -11.55 -0.18
C GLN A 23 -8.41 -11.05 1.02
N MET A 24 -7.45 -11.87 1.46
CA MET A 24 -6.52 -11.51 2.52
C MET A 24 -5.69 -10.27 2.16
N GLY A 25 -5.17 -10.20 0.92
CA GLY A 25 -4.47 -9.03 0.40
C GLY A 25 -5.34 -7.76 0.43
N MET A 26 -6.58 -7.85 -0.06
CA MET A 26 -7.53 -6.73 -0.06
C MET A 26 -7.82 -6.20 1.35
N ILE A 27 -7.96 -7.08 2.35
CA ILE A 27 -8.17 -6.66 3.74
C ILE A 27 -6.89 -6.08 4.34
N GLY A 28 -5.72 -6.61 4.01
CA GLY A 28 -4.46 -6.01 4.43
C GLY A 28 -4.26 -4.60 3.87
N GLU A 29 -4.51 -4.38 2.58
CA GLU A 29 -4.49 -3.04 2.00
C GLU A 29 -5.51 -2.11 2.67
N PHE A 30 -6.72 -2.60 2.93
CA PHE A 30 -7.76 -1.83 3.62
C PHE A 30 -7.31 -1.35 5.01
N LEU A 31 -6.74 -2.26 5.80
CA LEU A 31 -6.24 -1.94 7.14
C LEU A 31 -5.08 -0.95 7.08
N SER A 32 -4.13 -1.15 6.16
CA SER A 32 -3.02 -0.21 5.95
C SER A 32 -3.54 1.18 5.60
N HIS A 33 -4.51 1.29 4.70
CA HIS A 33 -5.11 2.55 4.30
C HIS A 33 -5.81 3.26 5.48
N ILE A 34 -6.53 2.53 6.34
CA ILE A 34 -7.11 3.11 7.56
C ILE A 34 -6.01 3.60 8.50
N ILE A 35 -5.02 2.76 8.81
CA ILE A 35 -3.96 3.10 9.75
C ILE A 35 -3.17 4.33 9.27
N ILE A 36 -2.89 4.44 7.98
CA ILE A 36 -2.24 5.61 7.40
C ILE A 36 -3.10 6.87 7.63
N ASN A 37 -4.37 6.85 7.24
CA ASN A 37 -5.21 8.05 7.34
C ASN A 37 -5.55 8.44 8.79
N GLU A 38 -5.57 7.49 9.73
CA GLU A 38 -5.94 7.77 11.13
C GLU A 38 -4.75 8.13 12.03
N LEU A 39 -3.53 7.68 11.68
CA LEU A 39 -2.35 7.87 12.55
C LEU A 39 -1.27 8.77 11.95
N PHE A 40 -1.35 9.11 10.67
CA PHE A 40 -0.29 9.84 9.96
C PHE A 40 -0.82 11.14 9.35
N ASP A 41 -1.13 12.11 10.21
CA ASP A 41 -1.70 13.42 9.83
C ASP A 41 -0.89 14.21 8.78
N ASN A 42 0.41 13.90 8.63
CA ASN A 42 1.28 14.53 7.62
C ASN A 42 1.11 13.94 6.21
N PHE A 43 0.36 12.86 6.04
CA PHE A 43 0.21 12.18 4.75
C PHE A 43 -1.23 12.27 4.25
N GLU A 44 -1.39 12.71 3.01
CA GLU A 44 -2.67 12.63 2.29
C GLU A 44 -2.64 11.49 1.28
N THR A 45 -3.71 10.70 1.24
CA THR A 45 -3.83 9.64 0.23
C THR A 45 -4.07 10.26 -1.15
N ALA A 46 -3.14 10.01 -2.07
CA ALA A 46 -3.11 10.52 -3.44
C ALA A 46 -3.58 9.49 -4.47
N SER A 47 -4.17 8.37 -4.06
CA SER A 47 -4.75 7.35 -4.95
C SER A 47 -6.04 6.79 -4.35
N PRO A 48 -7.07 6.45 -5.14
CA PRO A 48 -8.27 5.90 -4.55
C PRO A 48 -7.97 4.49 -4.02
N PHE A 49 -8.60 4.13 -2.90
CA PHE A 49 -8.45 2.79 -2.34
C PHE A 49 -8.87 1.71 -3.35
N PHE A 50 -9.96 1.93 -4.08
CA PHE A 50 -10.35 1.12 -5.25
C PHE A 50 -10.18 1.91 -6.53
N ASN A 51 -9.52 1.31 -7.52
CA ASN A 51 -9.57 1.84 -8.86
C ASN A 51 -11.03 1.72 -9.37
N LEU A 52 -11.65 2.85 -9.73
CA LEU A 52 -13.08 2.88 -10.11
C LEU A 52 -13.33 2.23 -11.47
N GLU A 53 -12.29 2.09 -12.31
CA GLU A 53 -12.41 1.69 -13.72
C GLU A 53 -12.17 0.18 -13.98
N GLU A 54 -11.37 -0.52 -13.18
CA GLU A 54 -11.13 -1.96 -13.38
C GLU A 54 -11.57 -2.80 -12.17
N LYS A 55 -12.38 -3.84 -12.44
CA LYS A 55 -12.68 -4.94 -11.49
C LYS A 55 -11.46 -5.86 -11.26
N SER A 56 -10.31 -5.53 -11.85
CA SER A 56 -9.04 -6.23 -11.76
C SER A 56 -8.25 -5.75 -10.53
N ILE A 57 -7.31 -6.56 -10.06
CA ILE A 57 -6.35 -6.18 -9.01
C ILE A 57 -5.51 -5.01 -9.55
N LYS A 58 -5.29 -3.96 -8.74
CA LYS A 58 -4.54 -2.76 -9.14
C LYS A 58 -3.26 -3.15 -9.88
N LYS A 59 -3.14 -2.74 -11.15
CA LYS A 59 -1.91 -2.83 -11.93
C LYS A 59 -1.10 -1.58 -11.61
N GLY A 60 -0.26 -1.59 -10.58
CA GLY A 60 0.47 -0.38 -10.16
C GLY A 60 0.98 -0.49 -8.74
N PHE A 61 1.09 0.64 -8.06
CA PHE A 61 1.42 0.70 -6.64
C PHE A 61 0.15 0.58 -5.79
N ASP A 62 0.28 0.06 -4.56
CA ASP A 62 -0.88 -0.24 -3.71
C ASP A 62 -1.58 1.05 -3.25
N ILE A 63 -0.82 1.98 -2.67
CA ILE A 63 -1.27 3.31 -2.24
C ILE A 63 -0.20 4.34 -2.64
N LEU A 64 -0.66 5.50 -3.12
CA LEU A 64 0.15 6.70 -3.27
C LEU A 64 -0.18 7.66 -2.13
N LEU A 65 0.84 8.20 -1.50
CA LEU A 65 0.72 9.17 -0.42
C LEU A 65 1.47 10.45 -0.79
N TYR A 66 0.96 11.59 -0.36
CA TYR A 66 1.62 12.88 -0.47
C TYR A 66 2.01 13.35 0.93
N SER A 67 3.30 13.63 1.16
CA SER A 67 3.76 14.25 2.40
C SER A 67 3.48 15.75 2.35
N ILE A 68 2.65 16.24 3.25
CA ILE A 68 2.27 17.66 3.31
C ILE A 68 3.49 18.53 3.66
N SER A 69 4.29 18.11 4.64
CA SER A 69 5.45 18.90 5.12
C SER A 69 6.65 18.88 4.17
N GLU A 70 6.91 17.75 3.52
CA GLU A 70 8.08 17.58 2.64
C GLU A 70 7.76 17.82 1.17
N HIS A 71 6.47 17.96 0.82
CA HIS A 71 5.99 18.17 -0.54
C HIS A 71 6.46 17.11 -1.55
N ASN A 72 6.60 15.85 -1.11
CA ASN A 72 7.06 14.73 -1.92
C ASN A 72 6.04 13.59 -2.00
N LEU A 73 6.19 12.74 -3.01
CA LEU A 73 5.37 11.55 -3.22
C LEU A 73 6.01 10.34 -2.52
N TRP A 74 5.17 9.59 -1.82
CA TRP A 74 5.52 8.32 -1.19
C TRP A 74 4.73 7.18 -1.81
N ILE A 75 5.43 6.10 -2.12
CA ILE A 75 4.87 4.91 -2.78
C ILE A 75 4.82 3.76 -1.78
N THR A 76 3.65 3.16 -1.58
CA THR A 76 3.51 2.06 -0.63
C THR A 76 3.48 0.71 -1.32
N GLU A 77 4.15 -0.28 -0.73
CA GLU A 77 3.95 -1.70 -1.05
C GLU A 77 3.56 -2.47 0.21
N ILE A 78 2.48 -3.25 0.10
CA ILE A 78 1.81 -3.95 1.19
C ILE A 78 1.82 -5.44 0.88
N LYS A 79 2.30 -6.25 1.83
CA LYS A 79 2.23 -7.72 1.73
C LYS A 79 1.47 -8.29 2.92
N SER A 80 0.53 -9.17 2.60
CA SER A 80 -0.39 -9.76 3.56
C SER A 80 -0.32 -11.28 3.51
N GLY A 81 -0.30 -11.93 4.67
CA GLY A 81 -0.12 -13.37 4.73
C GLY A 81 -0.53 -13.96 6.08
N GLY A 82 -0.80 -15.27 6.10
CA GLY A 82 -0.79 -16.05 7.34
C GLY A 82 0.63 -16.52 7.68
N LEU A 83 0.77 -17.20 8.81
CA LEU A 83 2.05 -17.80 9.24
C LEU A 83 2.65 -18.67 8.13
N HIS A 84 3.93 -18.44 7.79
CA HIS A 84 4.62 -19.24 6.78
C HIS A 84 4.95 -20.64 7.35
N LYS A 85 4.96 -21.64 6.48
CA LYS A 85 5.21 -23.02 6.87
C LYS A 85 6.60 -23.16 7.51
N GLY A 86 6.65 -23.62 8.75
CA GLY A 86 7.90 -23.87 9.48
C GLY A 86 8.61 -22.60 9.97
N LYS A 87 7.90 -21.48 10.05
CA LYS A 87 8.40 -20.19 10.51
C LYS A 87 7.57 -19.66 11.67
N ASP A 88 8.18 -18.81 12.50
CA ASP A 88 7.47 -18.04 13.51
C ASP A 88 6.90 -16.71 12.96
N GLU A 89 6.28 -15.91 13.82
CA GLU A 89 5.65 -14.63 13.46
C GLU A 89 6.67 -13.58 13.03
N ASN A 90 7.87 -13.63 13.62
CA ASN A 90 8.95 -12.70 13.31
C ASN A 90 9.55 -13.01 11.94
N GLU A 91 9.87 -14.27 11.69
CA GLU A 91 10.37 -14.75 10.40
C GLU A 91 9.34 -14.52 9.30
N THR A 92 8.05 -14.80 9.55
CA THR A 92 6.98 -14.54 8.59
C THR A 92 6.81 -13.05 8.33
N THR A 93 6.81 -12.20 9.37
CA THR A 93 6.71 -10.75 9.20
C THR A 93 7.88 -10.21 8.37
N LYS A 94 9.10 -10.68 8.67
CA LYS A 94 10.30 -10.31 7.92
C LYS A 94 10.21 -10.76 6.46
N ASP A 95 9.68 -11.95 6.19
CA ASP A 95 9.45 -12.42 4.82
C ASP A 95 8.50 -11.50 4.07
N LEU A 96 7.34 -11.15 4.67
CA LEU A 96 6.35 -10.27 4.05
C LEU A 96 6.95 -8.90 3.72
N LEU A 97 7.69 -8.30 4.67
CA LEU A 97 8.40 -7.04 4.46
C LEU A 97 9.48 -7.16 3.36
N SER A 98 10.21 -8.28 3.32
CA SER A 98 11.23 -8.52 2.31
C SER A 98 10.61 -8.69 0.92
N THR A 99 9.46 -9.35 0.81
CA THR A 99 8.69 -9.43 -0.44
C THR A 99 8.20 -8.04 -0.87
N ALA A 100 7.68 -7.22 0.05
CA ALA A 100 7.26 -5.85 -0.26
C ALA A 100 8.43 -5.03 -0.83
N TYR A 101 9.57 -5.09 -0.16
CA TYR A 101 10.79 -4.41 -0.60
C TYR A 101 11.28 -4.90 -1.96
N ASN A 102 11.37 -6.22 -2.18
CA ASN A 102 11.89 -6.76 -3.43
C ASN A 102 10.96 -6.42 -4.61
N ASP A 103 9.66 -6.57 -4.44
CA ASP A 103 8.67 -6.31 -5.49
C ASP A 103 8.68 -4.83 -5.89
N LEU A 104 8.68 -3.91 -4.92
CA LEU A 104 8.69 -2.48 -5.21
C LEU A 104 10.02 -2.03 -5.80
N LYS A 105 11.14 -2.53 -5.27
CA LYS A 105 12.47 -2.22 -5.81
C LYS A 105 12.57 -2.62 -7.28
N VAL A 106 12.17 -3.85 -7.62
CA VAL A 106 12.17 -4.30 -9.02
C VAL A 106 11.32 -3.36 -9.86
N ARG A 107 10.08 -3.10 -9.43
CA ARG A 107 9.14 -2.25 -10.17
C ARG A 107 9.66 -0.83 -10.43
N LEU A 108 10.34 -0.22 -9.46
CA LEU A 108 10.87 1.15 -9.59
C LEU A 108 12.16 1.23 -10.42
N ASN A 109 12.86 0.11 -10.62
CA ASN A 109 14.05 0.03 -11.48
C ASN A 109 13.73 -0.53 -12.89
N GLU A 110 12.49 -0.97 -13.12
CA GLU A 110 12.02 -1.40 -14.43
C GLU A 110 11.56 -0.20 -15.27
N ASN A 111 11.88 -0.22 -16.57
CA ASN A 111 11.45 0.82 -17.51
C ASN A 111 10.02 0.57 -18.02
N GLU A 112 9.09 0.26 -17.11
CA GLU A 112 7.70 -0.10 -17.38
C GLU A 112 6.75 1.07 -17.11
N MET A 113 6.46 1.85 -18.17
CA MET A 113 5.63 3.05 -18.08
C MET A 113 4.21 2.78 -17.58
N ASN A 114 3.68 1.57 -17.72
CA ASN A 114 2.31 1.28 -17.29
C ASN A 114 2.11 1.51 -15.78
N HIS A 115 3.13 1.30 -14.96
CA HIS A 115 3.05 1.58 -13.52
C HIS A 115 2.77 3.06 -13.23
N TRP A 116 3.53 3.95 -13.88
CA TRP A 116 3.40 5.40 -13.73
C TRP A 116 2.12 5.95 -14.37
N ASN A 117 1.73 5.43 -15.53
CA ASN A 117 0.45 5.78 -16.16
C ASN A 117 -0.74 5.44 -15.25
N ASN A 118 -0.71 4.27 -14.61
CA ASN A 118 -1.76 3.87 -13.68
C ASN A 118 -1.75 4.73 -12.40
N ALA A 119 -0.57 5.10 -11.91
CA ALA A 119 -0.42 6.03 -10.80
C ALA A 119 -0.97 7.43 -11.11
N MET A 120 -0.66 8.00 -12.28
CA MET A 120 -1.20 9.29 -12.72
C MET A 120 -2.72 9.27 -12.84
N ASN A 121 -3.29 8.21 -13.42
CA ASN A 121 -4.74 8.06 -13.53
C ASN A 121 -5.40 7.96 -12.14
N ALA A 122 -4.81 7.18 -11.23
CA ALA A 122 -5.24 7.10 -9.84
C ALA A 122 -5.24 8.47 -9.15
N ALA A 123 -4.15 9.23 -9.27
CA ALA A 123 -4.02 10.57 -8.69
C ALA A 123 -5.04 11.56 -9.27
N ARG A 124 -5.27 11.55 -10.59
CA ARG A 124 -6.28 12.42 -11.24
C ARG A 124 -7.67 12.22 -10.66
N VAL A 125 -8.04 10.97 -10.36
CA VAL A 125 -9.35 10.59 -9.78
C VAL A 125 -9.43 10.96 -8.30
N ALA A 126 -8.44 10.58 -7.50
CA ALA A 126 -8.44 10.77 -6.05
C ALA A 126 -8.39 12.23 -5.63
N VAL A 127 -7.52 13.03 -6.26
CA VAL A 127 -7.20 14.39 -5.82
C VAL A 127 -8.15 15.43 -6.43
N SER A 128 -9.25 15.01 -7.05
CA SER A 128 -10.25 15.90 -7.66
C SER A 128 -10.97 16.84 -6.67
N GLN A 129 -10.79 16.65 -5.35
CA GLN A 129 -11.43 17.45 -4.29
C GLN A 129 -10.48 18.46 -3.60
N HIS A 130 -9.15 18.36 -3.78
CA HIS A 130 -8.17 19.21 -3.08
C HIS A 130 -7.21 19.86 -4.09
N ARG A 131 -7.52 21.12 -4.48
CA ARG A 131 -6.82 21.83 -5.56
C ARG A 131 -5.34 22.08 -5.29
N ASN A 132 -4.90 22.13 -4.04
CA ASN A 132 -3.61 22.75 -3.70
C ASN A 132 -2.39 21.85 -3.97
N TYR A 133 -2.53 20.52 -3.89
CA TYR A 133 -1.40 19.59 -4.11
C TYR A 133 -1.61 18.62 -5.28
N LYS A 134 -2.79 18.66 -5.92
CA LYS A 134 -3.10 17.82 -7.10
C LYS A 134 -2.06 17.96 -8.19
N ASP A 135 -1.80 19.20 -8.59
CA ASP A 135 -0.90 19.48 -9.70
C ASP A 135 0.52 19.06 -9.34
N VAL A 136 0.95 19.30 -8.09
CA VAL A 136 2.24 18.81 -7.57
C VAL A 136 2.38 17.29 -7.66
N VAL A 137 1.37 16.53 -7.22
CA VAL A 137 1.40 15.06 -7.32
C VAL A 137 1.46 14.60 -8.77
N LEU A 138 0.71 15.25 -9.66
CA LEU A 138 0.71 14.90 -11.08
C LEU A 138 2.04 15.22 -11.75
N ASP A 139 2.65 16.33 -11.40
CA ASP A 139 3.97 16.74 -11.90
C ASP A 139 5.05 15.76 -11.41
N LEU A 140 5.07 15.41 -10.12
CA LEU A 140 5.99 14.40 -9.57
C LEU A 140 5.84 13.03 -10.26
N LEU A 141 4.61 12.59 -10.54
CA LEU A 141 4.37 11.34 -11.26
C LEU A 141 4.77 11.43 -12.75
N ALA A 142 4.59 12.59 -13.37
CA ALA A 142 4.99 12.83 -14.76
C ALA A 142 6.52 12.83 -14.91
N GLU A 143 7.25 13.43 -13.97
CA GLU A 143 8.72 13.41 -13.93
C GLU A 143 9.26 11.96 -13.86
N GLU A 144 8.68 11.12 -13.00
CA GLU A 144 9.06 9.70 -12.92
C GLU A 144 8.70 8.91 -14.18
N GLY A 145 7.56 9.24 -14.81
CA GLY A 145 7.17 8.71 -16.11
C GLY A 145 8.16 9.08 -17.23
N GLU A 146 8.63 10.32 -17.26
CA GLU A 146 9.63 10.81 -18.23
C GLU A 146 10.98 10.10 -18.03
N LYS A 147 11.47 10.00 -16.79
CA LYS A 147 12.69 9.21 -16.48
C LYS A 147 12.56 7.77 -16.97
N THR A 148 11.39 7.16 -16.76
CA THR A 148 11.12 5.78 -17.20
C THR A 148 11.13 5.65 -18.72
N PHE A 149 10.52 6.60 -19.44
CA PHE A 149 10.57 6.65 -20.90
C PHE A 149 12.01 6.79 -21.43
N GLU A 150 12.82 7.61 -20.76
CA GLU A 150 14.24 7.83 -21.07
C GLU A 150 15.17 6.71 -20.58
N LYS A 151 14.62 5.64 -20.00
CA LYS A 151 15.37 4.51 -19.42
C LYS A 151 16.30 4.87 -18.27
N ARG A 152 15.90 5.85 -17.47
CA ARG A 152 16.59 6.35 -16.28
C ARG A 152 15.86 5.98 -14.98
N SER A 153 14.97 4.97 -15.02
CA SER A 153 14.28 4.49 -13.82
C SER A 153 15.26 4.06 -12.74
N THR A 154 15.07 4.56 -11.53
CA THR A 154 15.87 4.20 -10.36
C THR A 154 15.02 4.33 -9.11
N SER A 155 15.11 3.36 -8.21
CA SER A 155 14.40 3.44 -6.93
C SER A 155 14.97 4.51 -5.99
N THR A 156 16.20 4.98 -6.22
CA THR A 156 16.89 5.94 -5.35
C THR A 156 16.20 7.29 -5.25
N ASP A 157 15.33 7.60 -6.21
CA ASP A 157 14.64 8.90 -6.29
C ASP A 157 13.29 8.86 -5.55
N ASN A 158 12.83 7.69 -5.11
CA ASN A 158 11.49 7.52 -4.57
C ASN A 158 11.50 7.34 -3.04
N HIS A 159 10.49 7.92 -2.39
CA HIS A 159 10.20 7.66 -0.99
C HIS A 159 9.18 6.52 -0.88
N VAL A 160 9.35 5.63 0.10
CA VAL A 160 8.61 4.37 0.13
C VAL A 160 8.08 4.00 1.52
N PHE A 161 6.90 3.37 1.55
CA PHE A 161 6.38 2.64 2.70
C PHE A 161 6.44 1.14 2.44
N PHE A 162 7.03 0.39 3.37
CA PHE A 162 6.93 -1.07 3.40
C PHE A 162 6.04 -1.51 4.54
N ILE A 163 4.99 -2.26 4.21
CA ILE A 163 3.96 -2.65 5.17
C ILE A 163 3.71 -4.15 5.11
N SER A 164 3.74 -4.81 6.26
CA SER A 164 3.33 -6.20 6.42
C SER A 164 2.02 -6.30 7.20
N ASN A 165 1.13 -7.19 6.75
CA ASN A 165 -0.07 -7.59 7.47
C ASN A 165 0.01 -9.10 7.77
N LEU A 166 0.31 -9.45 9.02
CA LEU A 166 0.31 -10.84 9.48
C LEU A 166 -1.05 -11.22 10.06
N PHE A 167 -1.70 -12.19 9.44
CA PHE A 167 -2.93 -12.80 9.92
C PHE A 167 -2.62 -14.08 10.71
N HIS A 168 -2.27 -13.92 11.99
CA HIS A 168 -1.94 -15.00 12.92
C HIS A 168 -2.32 -14.64 14.36
N ASP A 169 -2.51 -15.66 15.20
CA ASP A 169 -2.95 -15.49 16.60
C ASP A 169 -2.07 -14.45 17.33
N ILE A 170 -2.73 -13.46 17.92
CA ILE A 170 -2.08 -12.33 18.61
C ILE A 170 -1.49 -12.72 19.96
N ASN A 171 -1.74 -13.95 20.43
CA ASN A 171 -1.05 -14.51 21.58
C ASN A 171 0.45 -14.69 21.29
N PHE A 172 0.82 -14.94 20.03
CA PHE A 172 2.21 -15.00 19.58
C PHE A 172 2.50 -13.71 18.83
N LYS A 173 3.24 -12.79 19.44
CA LYS A 173 3.40 -11.44 18.89
C LYS A 173 4.68 -11.32 18.08
N THR A 174 4.59 -10.70 16.91
CA THR A 174 5.77 -10.13 16.26
C THR A 174 6.38 -9.10 17.20
N ILE A 175 7.68 -9.24 17.49
CA ILE A 175 8.40 -8.28 18.32
C ILE A 175 8.79 -7.06 17.48
N GLU A 176 8.75 -5.87 18.08
CA GLU A 176 9.12 -4.60 17.43
C GLU A 176 10.51 -4.66 16.80
N LYS A 177 11.46 -5.31 17.49
CA LYS A 177 12.84 -5.48 17.01
C LYS A 177 12.91 -6.10 15.61
N THR A 178 11.99 -6.99 15.25
CA THR A 178 11.92 -7.58 13.90
C THR A 178 11.74 -6.53 12.83
N VAL A 179 10.82 -5.58 13.04
CA VAL A 179 10.52 -4.49 12.11
C VAL A 179 11.66 -3.48 12.08
N VAL A 180 12.20 -3.13 13.25
CA VAL A 180 13.34 -2.21 13.39
C VAL A 180 14.60 -2.77 12.70
N ASP A 181 14.91 -4.04 12.92
CA ASP A 181 16.06 -4.70 12.29
C ASP A 181 15.91 -4.74 10.76
N PHE A 182 14.70 -5.04 10.27
CA PHE A 182 14.41 -4.99 8.83
C PHE A 182 14.62 -3.58 8.27
N HIS A 183 14.02 -2.57 8.90
CA HIS A 183 14.13 -1.17 8.49
C HIS A 183 15.60 -0.69 8.45
N ASN A 184 16.36 -0.97 9.51
CA ASN A 184 17.80 -0.68 9.57
C ASN A 184 18.60 -1.41 8.49
N SER A 185 18.20 -2.63 8.13
CA SER A 185 18.87 -3.39 7.07
C SER A 185 18.68 -2.79 5.69
N ILE A 186 17.52 -2.16 5.41
CA ILE A 186 17.23 -1.56 4.11
C ILE A 186 17.72 -0.11 3.99
N ILE A 187 17.72 0.66 5.09
CA ILE A 187 18.36 2.01 5.11
C ILE A 187 19.83 1.92 4.68
N LYS A 188 20.56 0.92 5.20
CA LYS A 188 21.99 0.72 4.88
C LYS A 188 22.28 0.47 3.41
N LYS A 189 21.27 0.07 2.62
CA LYS A 189 21.45 -0.19 1.19
C LYS A 189 21.42 1.09 0.36
N ASN A 190 20.83 2.18 0.89
CA ASN A 190 20.73 3.47 0.21
C ASN A 190 20.07 3.37 -1.19
N GLU A 191 18.96 2.63 -1.28
CA GLU A 191 18.27 2.33 -2.54
C GLU A 191 16.96 3.10 -2.73
N PHE A 192 16.60 3.94 -1.76
CA PHE A 192 15.40 4.79 -1.76
C PHE A 192 15.73 6.14 -1.12
N ALA A 193 15.04 7.20 -1.52
CA ALA A 193 15.22 8.56 -0.99
C ALA A 193 14.75 8.68 0.46
N GLY A 194 13.66 8.00 0.81
CA GLY A 194 13.13 7.92 2.17
C GLY A 194 12.39 6.61 2.38
N ILE A 195 12.41 6.11 3.61
CA ILE A 195 11.84 4.80 3.96
C ILE A 195 11.01 4.95 5.22
N PHE A 196 9.78 4.45 5.17
CA PHE A 196 8.95 4.20 6.34
C PHE A 196 8.58 2.72 6.40
N THR A 197 8.46 2.15 7.59
CA THR A 197 8.12 0.73 7.75
C THR A 197 7.23 0.53 8.96
N PHE A 198 6.13 -0.21 8.79
CA PHE A 198 5.35 -0.70 9.91
C PHE A 198 4.75 -2.08 9.63
N SER A 199 4.32 -2.75 10.69
CA SER A 199 3.66 -4.06 10.59
C SER A 199 2.36 -4.06 11.39
N ILE A 200 1.34 -4.69 10.83
CA ILE A 200 0.06 -4.95 11.48
C ILE A 200 -0.05 -6.46 11.74
N GLN A 201 -0.43 -6.83 12.95
CA GLN A 201 -0.82 -8.21 13.27
C GLN A 201 -2.28 -8.26 13.70
N LYS A 202 -3.07 -9.16 13.11
CA LYS A 202 -4.43 -9.50 13.54
C LYS A 202 -4.62 -11.01 13.54
N SER A 203 -5.42 -11.53 14.46
CA SER A 203 -5.70 -12.98 14.49
C SER A 203 -6.38 -13.51 13.23
N THR A 204 -7.24 -12.70 12.61
CA THR A 204 -7.94 -13.05 11.38
C THR A 204 -8.41 -11.81 10.64
N PHE A 205 -8.48 -11.91 9.30
CA PHE A 205 -9.13 -10.89 8.47
C PHE A 205 -10.66 -11.05 8.43
N ASN A 206 -11.20 -12.23 8.78
CA ASN A 206 -12.65 -12.49 8.72
C ASN A 206 -13.45 -11.54 9.61
N LYS A 207 -12.96 -11.22 10.82
CA LYS A 207 -13.63 -10.26 11.72
C LYS A 207 -13.80 -8.87 11.10
N VAL A 208 -12.86 -8.45 10.25
CA VAL A 208 -12.97 -7.17 9.53
C VAL A 208 -14.07 -7.27 8.46
N VAL A 209 -14.12 -8.40 7.75
CA VAL A 209 -15.14 -8.65 6.73
C VAL A 209 -16.54 -8.76 7.34
N ASP A 210 -16.68 -9.45 8.47
CA ASP A 210 -17.95 -9.60 9.19
C ASP A 210 -18.49 -8.23 9.63
N PHE A 211 -17.61 -7.40 10.20
CA PHE A 211 -17.93 -6.00 10.53
C PHE A 211 -18.43 -5.23 9.30
N LEU A 212 -17.73 -5.31 8.16
CA LEU A 212 -18.16 -4.63 6.94
C LEU A 212 -19.51 -5.16 6.40
N ILE A 213 -19.79 -6.46 6.52
CA ILE A 213 -21.08 -7.05 6.15
C ILE A 213 -22.21 -6.55 7.06
N GLU A 214 -21.94 -6.30 8.34
CA GLU A 214 -22.92 -5.70 9.27
C GLU A 214 -23.16 -4.23 8.92
N GLU A 215 -22.10 -3.46 8.67
CA GLU A 215 -22.20 -2.05 8.27
C GLU A 215 -22.93 -1.86 6.94
N SER A 216 -22.83 -2.81 6.00
CA SER A 216 -23.58 -2.76 4.74
C SER A 216 -25.09 -2.98 4.91
N LYS A 217 -25.55 -3.43 6.08
CA LYS A 217 -26.98 -3.68 6.34
C LYS A 217 -27.66 -2.52 7.07
N LYS A 218 -26.89 -1.66 7.75
CA LYS A 218 -27.38 -0.43 8.40
C LYS A 218 -27.83 0.58 7.36
#